data_AF-A0A2E0WRQ3-F1
#
_entry.id   AF-A0A2E0WRQ3-F1
#
_cell.length_a   1.000
_cell.length_b   1.000
_cell.length_c   1.000
_cell.angle_alpha   90.00
_cell.angle_beta   90.00
_cell.angle_gamma   90.00
#
_symmetry.space_group_name_H-M   'P 1'
#
loop_
_entity.id
_entity.type
_entity.pdbx_description
1 polymer ?
#
loop_
_entity_poly.entity_id
_entity_poly.type
_entity_poly.pdbx_seq_one_letter_code
_entity_poly.pdbx_strand_id
1 'polypeptide(L)'
;MPAHPTILVWEGKETIRETLQLIDQRTPLELQLPPDTHFALCSHLAPADSRPESLDLDGGHELVEQAAQVGVLAALAELIVPLREANAMVHIVSPSPAIQIGFPGN
;
A
#
# COMPACT_ATOMS: atom_id res chain seq x y z
N MET A 1 -23.17 5.01 -4.59
CA MET A 1 -22.11 5.87 -5.14
C MET A 1 -20.81 5.17 -4.82
N PRO A 2 -19.93 4.87 -5.80
CA PRO A 2 -18.65 4.26 -5.45
C PRO A 2 -17.91 5.25 -4.56
N ALA A 3 -17.57 4.84 -3.34
CA ALA A 3 -16.74 5.63 -2.45
C ALA A 3 -15.43 5.90 -3.21
N HIS A 4 -15.18 7.15 -3.59
CA HIS A 4 -13.92 7.52 -4.18
C HIS A 4 -12.83 7.27 -3.13
N PRO A 5 -11.76 6.53 -3.46
CA PRO A 5 -10.70 6.29 -2.50
C PRO A 5 -10.08 7.62 -2.09
N THR A 6 -9.85 7.82 -0.80
CA THR A 6 -9.11 8.99 -0.31
C THR A 6 -7.67 8.91 -0.78
N ILE A 7 -7.26 9.86 -1.62
CA ILE A 7 -5.89 9.90 -2.15
C ILE A 7 -4.99 10.58 -1.10
N LEU A 8 -4.00 9.85 -0.62
CA LEU A 8 -2.98 10.33 0.31
C LEU A 8 -1.61 10.19 -0.34
N VAL A 9 -0.75 11.19 -0.16
CA VAL A 9 0.65 11.11 -0.58
C VAL A 9 1.48 10.58 0.59
N TRP A 10 2.31 9.57 0.32
CA TRP A 10 3.21 9.03 1.33
C TRP A 10 4.35 10.00 1.62
N GLU A 11 4.30 10.57 2.83
CA GLU A 11 5.32 11.44 3.38
C GLU A 11 6.01 10.78 4.59
N GLY A 12 5.84 9.47 4.74
CA GLY A 12 6.40 8.67 5.83
C GLY A 12 5.43 8.54 7.02
N LYS A 13 5.95 8.70 8.24
CA LYS A 13 5.22 8.41 9.48
C LYS A 13 4.01 9.34 9.71
N GLU A 14 3.99 10.50 9.09
CA GLU A 14 2.86 11.44 9.21
C GLU A 14 1.60 10.86 8.54
N THR A 15 1.75 10.33 7.33
CA THR A 15 0.68 9.67 6.57
C THR A 15 0.15 8.39 7.22
N ILE A 16 0.97 7.72 8.06
CA ILE A 16 0.53 6.54 8.81
C ILE A 16 -0.66 6.86 9.72
N ARG A 17 -0.64 8.01 10.41
CA ARG A 17 -1.72 8.37 11.33
C ARG A 17 -3.05 8.58 10.60
N GLU A 18 -3.01 9.24 9.45
CA GLU A 18 -4.19 9.43 8.61
C GLU A 18 -4.68 8.11 8.02
N THR A 19 -3.75 7.28 7.54
CA THR A 19 -4.08 5.97 6.98
C THR A 19 -4.72 5.06 8.03
N LEU A 20 -4.22 5.06 9.27
CA LEU A 20 -4.83 4.35 10.39
C LEU A 20 -6.26 4.80 10.66
N GLN A 21 -6.54 6.11 10.63
CA GLN A 21 -7.89 6.62 10.80
C GLN A 21 -8.83 6.23 9.66
N LEU A 22 -8.32 6.16 8.43
CA LEU A 22 -9.11 5.70 7.28
C LEU A 22 -9.37 4.19 7.35
N ILE A 23 -8.39 3.39 7.80
CA ILE A 23 -8.56 1.95 8.04
C ILE A 23 -9.61 1.69 9.12
N ASP A 24 -9.56 2.44 10.23
CA ASP A 24 -10.55 2.36 11.31
C ASP A 24 -11.98 2.64 10.79
N GLN A 25 -12.11 3.67 9.94
CA GLN A 25 -13.36 4.02 9.26
C GLN A 25 -13.70 3.10 8.08
N ARG A 26 -12.88 2.07 7.79
CA ARG A 26 -12.99 1.16 6.63
C ARG A 26 -13.19 1.92 5.32
N THR A 27 -12.56 3.08 5.20
CA THR A 27 -12.69 3.96 4.05
C THR A 27 -11.62 3.60 3.04
N PRO A 28 -11.98 3.27 1.79
CA PRO A 28 -11.00 2.96 0.77
C PRO A 28 -10.07 4.15 0.57
N LEU A 29 -8.78 3.87 0.40
CA LEU A 29 -7.76 4.90 0.22
C LEU A 29 -6.74 4.49 -0.84
N GLU A 30 -6.11 5.49 -1.44
CA GLU A 30 -5.00 5.31 -2.38
C GLU A 30 -3.81 6.07 -1.84
N LEU A 31 -2.78 5.33 -1.45
CA LEU A 31 -1.54 5.87 -0.93
C LEU A 31 -0.53 5.97 -2.08
N GLN A 32 -0.32 7.18 -2.58
CA GLN A 32 0.65 7.46 -3.63
C GLN A 32 2.04 7.53 -3.03
N LEU A 33 2.90 6.60 -3.44
CA LEU A 33 4.29 6.54 -3.00
C LEU A 33 5.16 7.43 -3.89
N PRO A 34 6.28 7.93 -3.36
CA PRO A 34 7.23 8.65 -4.19
C PRO A 34 7.85 7.73 -5.24
N PRO A 35 8.18 8.23 -6.45
CA PRO A 35 8.76 7.43 -7.53
C PRO A 35 10.10 6.79 -7.15
N ASP A 36 10.78 7.31 -6.13
CA ASP A 36 12.01 6.74 -5.57
C ASP A 36 11.79 5.31 -5.00
N THR A 37 10.58 5.00 -4.51
CA THR A 37 10.27 3.66 -4.00
C THR A 37 10.02 2.65 -5.10
N HIS A 38 9.77 3.08 -6.35
CA HIS A 38 9.51 2.19 -7.46
C HIS A 38 10.64 1.17 -7.64
N PHE A 39 11.89 1.63 -7.61
CA PHE A 39 13.04 0.74 -7.79
C PHE A 39 13.17 -0.28 -6.65
N ALA A 40 12.89 0.14 -5.42
CA ALA A 40 12.92 -0.75 -4.27
C ALA A 40 11.78 -1.78 -4.31
N LEU A 41 10.56 -1.35 -4.66
CA LEU A 41 9.41 -2.24 -4.84
C LEU A 41 9.67 -3.23 -5.97
N CYS A 42 10.10 -2.79 -7.16
CA CYS A 42 10.50 -3.70 -8.23
C CYS A 42 11.63 -4.63 -7.83
N SER A 43 12.58 -4.20 -6.99
CA SER A 43 13.66 -5.09 -6.57
C SER A 43 13.23 -6.13 -5.53
N HIS A 44 12.21 -5.84 -4.72
CA HIS A 44 11.74 -6.71 -3.63
C HIS A 44 10.54 -7.57 -4.02
N LEU A 45 9.57 -7.00 -4.75
CA LEU A 45 8.30 -7.64 -5.13
C LEU A 45 8.36 -8.29 -6.51
N ALA A 46 9.26 -7.85 -7.40
CA ALA A 46 9.32 -8.48 -8.73
C ALA A 46 9.89 -9.91 -8.63
N PRO A 47 9.28 -10.87 -9.33
CA PRO A 47 9.84 -12.21 -9.44
C PRO A 47 11.22 -12.16 -10.11
N ALA A 48 12.17 -12.96 -9.62
CA ALA A 48 13.59 -12.93 -10.04
C ALA A 48 13.83 -13.09 -11.57
N ASP A 49 12.84 -13.56 -12.31
CA ASP A 49 12.92 -13.83 -13.75
C ASP A 49 12.42 -12.67 -14.63
N SER A 50 11.85 -11.62 -14.05
CA SER A 50 11.40 -10.44 -14.79
C SER A 50 11.51 -9.21 -13.91
N ARG A 51 12.15 -8.16 -14.43
CA ARG A 51 12.15 -6.84 -13.82
C ARG A 51 11.10 -6.03 -14.56
N PRO A 52 9.79 -6.23 -14.27
CA PRO A 52 8.76 -5.63 -15.08
C PRO A 52 8.83 -4.11 -14.90
N GLU A 53 8.63 -3.40 -16.00
CA GLU A 53 8.59 -1.93 -16.02
C GLU A 53 7.37 -1.40 -15.25
N SER A 54 6.39 -2.28 -15.01
CA SER A 54 5.16 -2.05 -14.27
C SER A 54 4.92 -3.18 -13.27
N LEU A 55 4.47 -2.86 -12.07
CA LEU A 55 3.94 -3.87 -11.12
C LEU A 55 2.43 -3.69 -11.04
N ASP A 56 1.71 -4.79 -11.01
CA ASP A 56 0.27 -4.84 -10.76
C ASP A 56 0.07 -6.08 -9.88
N LEU A 57 0.00 -5.86 -8.58
CA LEU A 57 -0.05 -6.92 -7.58
C LEU A 57 -1.26 -6.71 -6.68
N ASP A 58 -2.20 -7.63 -6.74
CA ASP A 58 -3.31 -7.73 -5.79
C ASP A 58 -3.00 -8.71 -4.66
N GLY A 59 -3.47 -8.36 -3.47
CA GLY A 59 -3.24 -9.17 -2.29
C GLY A 59 -3.89 -8.55 -1.05
N GLY A 60 -3.29 -8.81 0.09
CA GLY A 60 -3.72 -8.26 1.38
C GLY A 60 -2.57 -7.65 2.16
N HIS A 61 -2.65 -7.76 3.48
CA HIS A 61 -1.63 -7.28 4.42
C HIS A 61 -0.20 -7.80 4.12
N GLU A 62 -0.06 -8.96 3.49
CA GLU A 62 1.22 -9.54 3.06
C GLU A 62 2.01 -8.66 2.07
N LEU A 63 1.32 -7.96 1.15
CA LEU A 63 1.98 -7.01 0.25
C LEU A 63 2.55 -5.81 1.01
N VAL A 64 1.83 -5.35 2.03
CA VAL A 64 2.28 -4.26 2.90
C VAL A 64 3.43 -4.71 3.78
N GLU A 65 3.44 -5.96 4.23
CA GLU A 65 4.57 -6.54 4.96
C GLU A 65 5.84 -6.59 4.11
N GLN A 66 5.73 -7.00 2.83
CA GLN A 66 6.86 -6.97 1.91
C GLN A 66 7.32 -5.55 1.59
N ALA A 67 6.37 -4.62 1.37
CA ALA A 67 6.68 -3.22 1.19
C ALA A 67 7.36 -2.63 2.44
N ALA A 68 6.97 -3.01 3.65
CA ALA A 68 7.57 -2.54 4.89
C ALA A 68 9.02 -3.03 5.10
N GLN A 69 9.47 -4.05 4.36
CA GLN A 69 10.90 -4.39 4.35
C GLN A 69 11.75 -3.35 3.61
N VAL A 70 11.14 -2.53 2.76
CA VAL A 70 11.79 -1.38 2.14
C VAL A 70 11.94 -0.29 3.19
N GLY A 71 13.17 0.13 3.49
CA GLY A 71 13.45 1.05 4.61
C GLY A 71 12.63 2.35 4.62
N VAL A 72 12.34 2.94 3.45
CA VAL A 72 11.50 4.16 3.35
C VAL A 72 10.01 3.90 3.62
N LEU A 73 9.58 2.65 3.54
CA LEU A 73 8.22 2.17 3.80
C LEU A 73 8.13 1.38 5.11
N ALA A 74 9.18 1.31 5.91
CA ALA A 74 9.20 0.53 7.16
C ALA A 74 8.07 0.92 8.14
N ALA A 75 7.60 2.17 8.07
CA ALA A 75 6.48 2.65 8.86
C ALA A 75 5.13 1.99 8.48
N LEU A 76 4.99 1.44 7.26
CA LEU A 76 3.82 0.66 6.85
C LEU A 76 3.61 -0.59 7.71
N ALA A 77 4.65 -1.08 8.40
CA ALA A 77 4.52 -2.19 9.32
C ALA A 77 3.46 -1.94 10.42
N GLU A 78 3.27 -0.68 10.82
CA GLU A 78 2.25 -0.30 11.80
C GLU A 78 0.82 -0.49 11.26
N LEU A 79 0.65 -0.50 9.93
CA LEU A 79 -0.64 -0.71 9.28
C LEU A 79 -1.01 -2.19 9.11
N ILE A 80 -0.05 -3.12 9.22
CA ILE A 80 -0.28 -4.56 8.95
C ILE A 80 -1.37 -5.13 9.86
N VAL A 81 -1.29 -4.86 11.16
CA VAL A 81 -2.27 -5.32 12.15
C VAL A 81 -3.68 -4.80 11.85
N PRO A 82 -3.92 -3.48 11.75
CA PRO A 82 -5.27 -2.96 11.49
C PRO A 82 -5.79 -3.35 10.10
N LEU A 83 -4.94 -3.43 9.08
CA LEU A 83 -5.35 -3.95 7.76
C LEU A 83 -5.81 -5.39 7.84
N ARG A 84 -5.10 -6.23 8.60
CA ARG A 84 -5.46 -7.63 8.81
C ARG A 84 -6.78 -7.77 9.57
N GLU A 85 -6.98 -7.00 10.63
CA GLU A 85 -8.23 -7.00 11.41
C GLU A 85 -9.42 -6.49 10.60
N ALA A 86 -9.20 -5.50 9.74
CA ALA A 86 -10.21 -4.97 8.82
C ALA A 86 -10.42 -5.85 7.56
N ASN A 87 -9.66 -6.96 7.43
CA ASN A 87 -9.63 -7.83 6.25
C ASN A 87 -9.42 -7.05 4.94
N ALA A 88 -8.58 -6.03 4.98
CA ALA A 88 -8.35 -5.12 3.88
C ALA A 88 -7.67 -5.81 2.69
N MET A 89 -8.14 -5.48 1.49
CA MET A 89 -7.49 -5.82 0.23
C MET A 89 -6.50 -4.72 -0.12
N VAL A 90 -5.32 -5.12 -0.55
CA VAL A 90 -4.23 -4.21 -0.91
C VAL A 90 -3.86 -4.47 -2.36
N HIS A 91 -3.72 -3.41 -3.13
CA HIS A 91 -3.33 -3.47 -4.53
C HIS A 91 -2.16 -2.50 -4.75
N ILE A 92 -1.03 -3.03 -5.20
CA ILE A 92 0.17 -2.23 -5.47
C ILE A 92 0.34 -2.12 -6.98
N VAL A 93 0.34 -0.89 -7.47
CA VAL A 93 0.60 -0.56 -8.87
C VAL A 93 1.92 0.18 -9.02
N SER A 94 2.62 0.00 -10.14
CA SER A 94 3.83 0.72 -10.59
C SER A 94 3.83 0.72 -12.12
N PRO A 95 4.43 1.69 -12.85
CA PRO A 95 5.58 2.55 -12.54
C PRO A 95 5.31 3.79 -11.69
N SER A 96 4.04 4.18 -11.51
CA SER A 96 3.65 5.15 -10.49
C SER A 96 3.30 4.39 -9.22
N PRO A 97 4.23 4.26 -8.25
CA PRO A 97 4.04 3.38 -7.11
C PRO A 97 2.86 3.89 -6.28
N ALA A 98 1.77 3.15 -6.24
CA ALA A 98 0.60 3.49 -5.43
C ALA A 98 0.07 2.22 -4.76
N ILE A 99 -0.30 2.35 -3.49
CA ILE A 99 -0.90 1.29 -2.69
C ILE A 99 -2.38 1.66 -2.51
N GLN A 100 -3.25 0.95 -3.20
CA GLN A 100 -4.68 1.06 -3.03
C GLN A 100 -5.12 0.09 -1.94
N ILE A 101 -5.84 0.59 -0.95
CA ILE A 101 -6.38 -0.20 0.14
C ILE A 101 -7.91 -0.16 0.01
N GLY A 102 -8.50 -1.32 -0.23
CA GLY A 102 -9.94 -1.53 -0.25
C GLY A 102 -10.39 -2.36 0.96
N PHE A 103 -11.64 -2.19 1.37
CA PHE A 103 -12.22 -2.97 2.46
C PHE A 103 -13.41 -3.77 1.91
N PRO A 104 -13.43 -5.11 2.09
CA PRO A 104 -14.59 -5.92 1.74
C PRO A 104 -15.69 -5.67 2.78
N GLY A 105 -16.54 -4.67 2.54
CA GLY A 105 -17.71 -4.44 3.37
C GLY A 105 -18.20 -2.99 3.39
N ASN A 106 -19.07 -2.67 2.44
CA ASN A 106 -20.34 -2.01 2.76
C ASN A 106 -21.47 -2.63 1.94
#